data_AF-A0A972DJU0-F1
#
_entry.id   AF-A0A972DJU0-F1
#
_cell.length_a   1.000
_cell.length_b   1.000
_cell.length_c   1.000
_cell.angle_alpha   90.00
_cell.angle_beta   90.00
_cell.angle_gamma   90.00
#
_symmetry.space_group_name_H-M   'P 1'
#
loop_
_entity.id
_entity.type
_entity.pdbx_description
1 polymer ?
#
loop_
_entity_poly.entity_id
_entity_poly.type
_entity_poly.pdbx_seq_one_letter_code
_entity_poly.pdbx_strand_id
1 'polypeptide(L)'
;MYYGRTKGHGHMDKMNFEIIANRINYTPDLGYPEYAEQFPKRYEWTSHTISHNTVMVDLSAQNGTDYAGYPIGYEDGPVVKYIEADDPSVYDQTNMYRRAMCTVETSPGKGYVADFFRVQGGSAHELSFHGGEGNVSVEGIELIPQKKGTLQGEDTEFGRRKDRKTVMFDFSLGRGNGYHYLYDVAKAEKPCGYVKLTYCIKDTWAQRTGLEGKPYLDAYFLTETDRTVIAKGQPPVNKIGNPPYLYYYLGRRQGEDLKSNFVSVYEPYIDNSEIRSVEKAPFKDAVDEFEAVCVKVTLTDGRVDYLFHSLNEETSFTVRDGLEFKGRLGFVRFKDGRILHAFLSCGEYIKAEGKTILEASVPAVTGYTVDFQKNPDSINYIDVAIRENTLPKSLPDLLGRYIYIETKRPGNAVYQIQDIQSGKNGKFRIIIDETPIRGYKNGVNGKDGFSYRFEEGAAFTIPLSFSL
;
A
#
# COMPACT_ATOMS: atom_id res chain seq x y z
N MET A 1 2.84 -5.25 2.35
CA MET A 1 2.83 -4.51 1.06
C MET A 1 4.12 -4.80 0.33
N TYR A 2 4.03 -5.16 -0.95
CA TYR A 2 5.16 -5.49 -1.82
C TYR A 2 5.54 -4.29 -2.67
N TYR A 3 6.77 -3.80 -2.50
CA TYR A 3 7.35 -2.74 -3.33
C TYR A 3 8.73 -3.16 -3.86
N GLY A 4 8.99 -4.47 -3.99
CA GLY A 4 10.26 -5.04 -4.44
C GLY A 4 10.48 -4.98 -5.95
N ARG A 5 11.49 -5.67 -6.46
CA ARG A 5 11.83 -5.73 -7.91
C ARG A 5 10.82 -6.59 -8.70
N THR A 6 10.20 -6.04 -9.74
CA THR A 6 9.19 -6.73 -10.58
C THR A 6 9.73 -7.36 -11.88
N LYS A 7 11.05 -7.36 -12.10
CA LYS A 7 11.71 -8.03 -13.24
C LYS A 7 12.17 -9.47 -12.94
N GLY A 8 12.34 -10.27 -14.00
CA GLY A 8 12.85 -11.64 -13.92
C GLY A 8 11.77 -12.64 -13.51
N HIS A 9 11.89 -13.18 -12.29
CA HIS A 9 10.86 -14.05 -11.69
C HIS A 9 9.79 -13.26 -10.90
N GLY A 10 9.92 -11.93 -10.80
CA GLY A 10 8.89 -11.07 -10.20
C GLY A 10 7.63 -10.99 -11.04
N HIS A 11 6.51 -10.66 -10.39
CA HIS A 11 5.25 -10.32 -11.03
C HIS A 11 5.17 -8.82 -11.29
N MET A 12 4.22 -8.38 -12.13
CA MET A 12 3.93 -6.96 -12.42
C MET A 12 2.97 -6.39 -11.37
N ASP A 13 3.33 -6.53 -10.10
CA ASP A 13 2.43 -6.41 -8.94
C ASP A 13 2.97 -5.44 -7.89
N LYS A 14 3.69 -4.39 -8.30
CA LYS A 14 4.12 -3.36 -7.37
C LYS A 14 2.93 -2.79 -6.61
N MET A 15 3.15 -2.56 -5.32
CA MET A 15 2.17 -2.13 -4.32
C MET A 15 1.10 -3.17 -4.01
N ASN A 16 1.20 -4.42 -4.46
CA ASN A 16 0.37 -5.52 -4.00
C ASN A 16 0.50 -5.75 -2.48
N PHE A 17 -0.47 -6.42 -1.88
CA PHE A 17 -0.42 -6.76 -0.45
C PHE A 17 -1.19 -8.04 -0.16
N GLU A 18 -0.83 -8.64 0.97
CA GLU A 18 -1.48 -9.81 1.54
C GLU A 18 -1.86 -9.51 2.98
N ILE A 19 -3.06 -9.92 3.40
CA ILE A 19 -3.52 -9.86 4.79
C ILE A 19 -3.40 -11.26 5.39
N ILE A 20 -2.44 -11.42 6.30
CA ILE A 20 -2.28 -12.66 7.06
C ILE A 20 -2.78 -12.39 8.47
N ALA A 21 -3.82 -13.11 8.87
CA ALA A 21 -4.41 -13.03 10.21
C ALA A 21 -4.90 -14.42 10.60
N ASN A 22 -5.16 -14.66 11.89
CA ASN A 22 -5.90 -15.87 12.29
C ASN A 22 -5.31 -17.20 11.74
N ARG A 23 -3.99 -17.25 11.51
CA ARG A 23 -3.18 -18.33 10.88
C ARG A 23 -3.41 -18.61 9.40
N ILE A 24 -4.16 -17.78 8.69
CA ILE A 24 -4.44 -17.94 7.25
C ILE A 24 -4.18 -16.63 6.49
N ASN A 25 -4.00 -16.76 5.18
CA ASN A 25 -3.90 -15.63 4.27
C ASN A 25 -5.29 -15.32 3.69
N TYR A 26 -5.81 -14.14 3.99
CA TYR A 26 -7.14 -13.67 3.60
C TYR A 26 -7.17 -13.06 2.20
N THR A 27 -6.03 -12.65 1.66
CA THR A 27 -5.89 -12.07 0.32
C THR A 27 -4.63 -12.63 -0.36
N PRO A 28 -4.56 -13.96 -0.58
CA PRO A 28 -3.34 -14.63 -1.00
C PRO A 28 -2.93 -14.24 -2.41
N ASP A 29 -1.64 -14.08 -2.65
CA ASP A 29 -1.13 -13.94 -4.02
C ASP A 29 -1.35 -15.22 -4.84
N LEU A 30 -1.36 -15.10 -6.18
CA LEU A 30 -1.42 -16.27 -7.07
C LEU A 30 -0.14 -17.12 -7.01
N GLY A 31 0.99 -16.52 -6.61
CA GLY A 31 2.26 -17.19 -6.45
C GLY A 31 2.83 -17.74 -7.76
N TYR A 32 3.63 -18.80 -7.66
CA TYR A 32 4.40 -19.28 -8.80
C TYR A 32 3.51 -19.75 -9.97
N PRO A 33 3.80 -19.35 -11.22
CA PRO A 33 2.99 -19.72 -12.37
C PRO A 33 2.94 -21.22 -12.61
N GLU A 34 1.97 -21.62 -13.44
CA GLU A 34 1.82 -23.00 -13.86
C GLU A 34 3.10 -23.49 -14.52
N TYR A 35 3.58 -22.73 -15.49
CA TYR A 35 4.83 -23.01 -16.18
C TYR A 35 5.68 -21.75 -16.18
N ALA A 36 6.95 -21.91 -15.78
CA ALA A 36 7.95 -20.84 -15.76
C ALA A 36 8.61 -20.60 -17.13
N GLU A 37 8.00 -21.14 -18.17
CA GLU A 37 8.38 -20.96 -19.57
C GLU A 37 7.58 -19.82 -20.21
N GLN A 38 7.58 -19.75 -21.54
CA GLN A 38 6.77 -18.82 -22.33
C GLN A 38 5.31 -19.28 -22.40
N PHE A 39 4.68 -19.39 -21.24
CA PHE A 39 3.28 -19.77 -21.13
C PHE A 39 2.38 -18.51 -21.14
N PRO A 40 1.35 -18.44 -22.00
CA PRO A 40 0.47 -17.27 -22.12
C PRO A 40 -0.07 -16.80 -20.77
N LYS A 41 -0.63 -17.74 -19.99
CA LYS A 41 -1.26 -17.46 -18.69
C LYS A 41 -0.27 -16.91 -17.67
N ARG A 42 1.03 -17.20 -17.79
CA ARG A 42 2.04 -16.59 -16.91
C ARG A 42 2.04 -15.07 -17.06
N TYR A 43 2.17 -14.57 -18.29
CA TYR A 43 2.36 -13.13 -18.53
C TYR A 43 1.04 -12.37 -18.66
N GLU A 44 0.04 -13.00 -19.27
CA GLU A 44 -1.27 -12.39 -19.53
C GLU A 44 -2.22 -12.47 -18.31
N TRP A 45 -1.86 -13.27 -17.28
CA TRP A 45 -2.67 -13.43 -16.07
C TRP A 45 -1.84 -13.54 -14.79
N THR A 46 -1.13 -14.65 -14.53
CA THR A 46 -0.54 -14.94 -13.21
C THR A 46 0.41 -13.85 -12.71
N SER A 47 1.26 -13.33 -13.59
CA SER A 47 2.21 -12.25 -13.30
C SER A 47 1.70 -10.89 -13.76
N HIS A 48 0.45 -10.79 -14.21
CA HIS A 48 -0.16 -9.57 -14.76
C HIS A 48 -0.78 -8.71 -13.64
N THR A 49 -0.67 -7.40 -13.73
CA THR A 49 -1.14 -6.48 -12.68
C THR A 49 -2.58 -6.73 -12.23
N ILE A 50 -3.50 -6.94 -13.18
CA ILE A 50 -4.93 -7.15 -12.90
C ILE A 50 -5.23 -8.34 -11.98
N SER A 51 -4.34 -9.33 -11.86
CA SER A 51 -4.56 -10.50 -11.00
C SER A 51 -4.14 -10.30 -9.56
N HIS A 52 -3.61 -9.12 -9.20
CA HIS A 52 -3.04 -8.80 -7.90
C HIS A 52 -3.83 -7.67 -7.23
N ASN A 53 -3.66 -7.52 -5.91
CA ASN A 53 -4.35 -6.50 -5.13
C ASN A 53 -3.69 -5.12 -5.29
N THR A 54 -3.76 -4.55 -6.48
CA THR A 54 -3.13 -3.26 -6.84
C THR A 54 -3.89 -2.53 -7.95
N VAL A 55 -3.41 -1.36 -8.40
CA VAL A 55 -4.10 -0.53 -9.43
C VAL A 55 -3.51 -0.74 -10.83
N MET A 56 -4.36 -1.04 -11.80
CA MET A 56 -4.02 -1.04 -13.22
C MET A 56 -4.26 0.35 -13.84
N VAL A 57 -3.33 0.84 -14.67
CA VAL A 57 -3.44 2.15 -15.34
C VAL A 57 -3.57 1.97 -16.85
N ASP A 58 -4.51 2.70 -17.46
CA ASP A 58 -4.83 2.68 -18.89
C ASP A 58 -5.01 1.28 -19.48
N LEU A 59 -5.63 0.39 -18.69
CA LEU A 59 -5.96 -0.96 -19.10
C LEU A 59 -4.74 -1.76 -19.57
N SER A 60 -3.57 -1.49 -18.97
CA SER A 60 -2.30 -2.12 -19.30
C SER A 60 -1.58 -2.57 -18.02
N ALA A 61 -0.83 -3.68 -18.07
CA ALA A 61 0.04 -4.07 -16.96
C ALA A 61 1.15 -3.05 -16.69
N GLN A 62 1.62 -3.05 -15.44
CA GLN A 62 2.80 -2.32 -14.99
C GLN A 62 4.04 -2.65 -15.83
N ASN A 63 4.92 -1.67 -15.97
CA ASN A 63 6.30 -1.87 -16.38
C ASN A 63 7.05 -2.72 -15.33
N GLY A 64 7.94 -3.59 -15.80
CA GLY A 64 8.90 -4.26 -14.92
C GLY A 64 9.97 -3.29 -14.42
N THR A 65 10.22 -3.25 -13.12
CA THR A 65 11.24 -2.42 -12.47
C THR A 65 12.42 -3.27 -12.04
N ASP A 66 13.64 -2.73 -12.15
CA ASP A 66 14.87 -3.41 -11.68
C ASP A 66 15.12 -3.25 -10.17
N TYR A 67 14.46 -2.27 -9.55
CA TYR A 67 14.66 -1.91 -8.15
C TYR A 67 13.34 -1.90 -7.38
N ALA A 68 13.46 -1.90 -6.06
CA ALA A 68 12.35 -1.61 -5.17
C ALA A 68 11.88 -0.15 -5.37
N GLY A 69 10.61 0.08 -5.04
CA GLY A 69 10.03 1.43 -4.95
C GLY A 69 10.65 2.24 -3.81
N TYR A 70 10.11 3.44 -3.61
CA TYR A 70 10.59 4.43 -2.67
C TYR A 70 9.72 4.42 -1.40
N PRO A 71 10.19 3.86 -0.27
CA PRO A 71 9.51 4.01 1.01
C PRO A 71 9.49 5.47 1.42
N ILE A 72 8.38 5.91 2.01
CA ILE A 72 8.16 7.29 2.45
C ILE A 72 7.93 7.37 3.96
N GLY A 73 7.23 6.38 4.52
CA GLY A 73 6.95 6.34 5.95
C GLY A 73 6.79 4.91 6.44
N TYR A 74 7.17 4.68 7.69
CA TYR A 74 7.03 3.40 8.38
C TYR A 74 6.88 3.65 9.88
N GLU A 75 5.87 3.03 10.50
CA GLU A 75 5.64 3.09 11.93
C GLU A 75 5.21 1.72 12.44
N ASP A 76 5.77 1.28 13.56
CA ASP A 76 5.46 -0.01 14.18
C ASP A 76 4.96 0.17 15.63
N GLY A 77 3.90 0.97 15.76
CA GLY A 77 3.26 1.22 17.05
C GLY A 77 2.40 0.05 17.53
N PRO A 78 2.02 0.03 18.82
CA PRO A 78 1.19 -1.04 19.38
C PRO A 78 -0.24 -1.01 18.84
N VAL A 79 -0.83 0.18 18.68
CA VAL A 79 -2.21 0.35 18.18
C VAL A 79 -2.22 0.67 16.69
N VAL A 80 -1.26 1.48 16.22
CA VAL A 80 -1.20 1.95 14.83
C VAL A 80 0.12 1.52 14.23
N LYS A 81 0.06 0.78 13.12
CA LYS A 81 1.20 0.44 12.27
C LYS A 81 0.99 1.01 10.89
N TYR A 82 2.04 1.51 10.27
CA TYR A 82 1.97 2.27 9.03
C TYR A 82 3.09 1.87 8.08
N ILE A 83 2.78 1.82 6.79
CA ILE A 83 3.76 1.80 5.73
C ILE A 83 3.26 2.60 4.53
N GLU A 84 4.14 3.42 3.95
CA GLU A 84 3.87 4.16 2.73
C GLU A 84 5.04 4.02 1.76
N ALA A 85 4.74 3.74 0.50
CA ALA A 85 5.73 3.70 -0.56
C ALA A 85 5.15 4.21 -1.89
N ASP A 86 6.03 4.70 -2.76
CA ASP A 86 5.71 5.24 -4.08
C ASP A 86 6.63 4.63 -5.13
N ASP A 87 6.11 4.42 -6.34
CA ASP A 87 6.93 4.04 -7.50
C ASP A 87 6.22 4.41 -8.81
N PRO A 88 6.27 5.69 -9.22
CA PRO A 88 5.59 6.12 -10.44
C PRO A 88 6.22 5.52 -11.71
N SER A 89 7.39 4.88 -11.61
CA SER A 89 8.05 4.27 -12.79
C SER A 89 7.36 3.00 -13.29
N VAL A 90 6.40 2.47 -12.52
CA VAL A 90 5.59 1.31 -12.93
C VAL A 90 4.66 1.62 -14.11
N TYR A 91 4.42 2.88 -14.44
CA TYR A 91 3.70 3.29 -15.64
C TYR A 91 4.31 4.56 -16.23
N ASP A 92 4.48 4.60 -17.55
CA ASP A 92 5.13 5.73 -18.23
C ASP A 92 4.33 7.04 -18.11
N GLN A 93 3.01 6.92 -17.95
CA GLN A 93 2.07 8.02 -17.85
C GLN A 93 1.79 8.49 -16.41
N THR A 94 2.33 7.83 -15.39
CA THR A 94 2.08 8.21 -14.00
C THR A 94 3.21 9.07 -13.43
N ASN A 95 2.85 10.06 -12.62
CA ASN A 95 3.79 10.82 -11.80
C ASN A 95 3.66 10.51 -10.29
N MET A 96 2.63 9.75 -9.90
CA MET A 96 2.48 9.17 -8.57
C MET A 96 1.82 7.78 -8.69
N TYR A 97 2.39 6.80 -7.98
CA TYR A 97 1.80 5.48 -7.79
C TYR A 97 2.11 5.03 -6.36
N ARG A 98 1.36 5.62 -5.43
CA ARG A 98 1.70 5.68 -4.01
C ARG A 98 0.64 4.99 -3.18
N ARG A 99 1.07 4.06 -2.34
CA ARG A 99 0.18 3.33 -1.45
C ARG A 99 0.62 3.50 0.00
N ALA A 100 -0.34 3.87 0.83
CA ALA A 100 -0.22 3.95 2.27
C ALA A 100 -1.20 2.95 2.90
N MET A 101 -0.69 2.11 3.80
CA MET A 101 -1.50 1.14 4.53
C MET A 101 -1.30 1.33 6.03
N CYS A 102 -2.39 1.36 6.78
CA CYS A 102 -2.42 1.56 8.21
C CYS A 102 -3.18 0.41 8.89
N THR A 103 -2.49 -0.42 9.66
CA THR A 103 -3.12 -1.44 10.50
C THR A 103 -3.46 -0.82 11.85
N VAL A 104 -4.72 -0.96 12.26
CA VAL A 104 -5.24 -0.44 13.53
C VAL A 104 -5.71 -1.59 14.40
N GLU A 105 -5.11 -1.76 15.58
CA GLU A 105 -5.55 -2.74 16.56
C GLU A 105 -6.87 -2.28 17.19
N THR A 106 -7.90 -3.12 17.14
CA THR A 106 -9.20 -2.89 17.77
C THR A 106 -9.28 -3.59 19.12
N SER A 107 -8.62 -4.73 19.28
CA SER A 107 -8.44 -5.42 20.56
C SER A 107 -7.25 -6.38 20.42
N PRO A 108 -6.67 -6.93 21.50
CA PRO A 108 -5.47 -7.75 21.41
C PRO A 108 -5.58 -8.84 20.33
N GLY A 109 -4.76 -8.74 19.28
CA GLY A 109 -4.72 -9.69 18.17
C GLY A 109 -5.85 -9.56 17.13
N LYS A 110 -6.65 -8.49 17.18
CA LYS A 110 -7.69 -8.15 16.19
C LYS A 110 -7.51 -6.71 15.71
N GLY A 111 -7.93 -6.46 14.47
CA GLY A 111 -7.83 -5.13 13.91
C GLY A 111 -8.31 -5.08 12.47
N TYR A 112 -8.19 -3.89 11.91
CA TYR A 112 -8.47 -3.64 10.50
C TYR A 112 -7.29 -2.95 9.84
N VAL A 113 -7.29 -2.94 8.52
CA VAL A 113 -6.30 -2.23 7.70
C VAL A 113 -7.02 -1.16 6.89
N ALA A 114 -6.66 0.10 7.10
CA ALA A 114 -7.04 1.18 6.20
C ALA A 114 -5.99 1.34 5.10
N ASP A 115 -6.44 1.61 3.88
CA ASP A 115 -5.64 1.59 2.67
C ASP A 115 -5.95 2.81 1.82
N PHE A 116 -4.90 3.56 1.46
CA PHE A 116 -4.96 4.78 0.67
C PHE A 116 -4.03 4.64 -0.53
N PHE A 117 -4.62 4.40 -1.70
CA PHE A 117 -3.86 4.20 -2.93
C PHE A 117 -4.07 5.36 -3.89
N ARG A 118 -3.07 6.24 -3.94
CA ARG A 118 -3.03 7.40 -4.81
C ARG A 118 -2.34 7.11 -6.13
N VAL A 119 -3.03 7.42 -7.23
CA VAL A 119 -2.49 7.35 -8.58
C VAL A 119 -2.79 8.64 -9.31
N GLN A 120 -1.78 9.24 -9.92
CA GLN A 120 -1.90 10.45 -10.72
C GLN A 120 -1.27 10.26 -12.11
N GLY A 121 -1.99 10.70 -13.13
CA GLY A 121 -1.65 10.57 -14.55
C GLY A 121 -2.57 9.57 -15.26
N GLY A 122 -2.38 9.39 -16.57
CA GLY A 122 -3.22 8.48 -17.36
C GLY A 122 -4.70 8.91 -17.45
N SER A 123 -5.53 7.98 -17.94
CA SER A 123 -6.94 8.19 -18.29
C SER A 123 -7.89 7.16 -17.69
N ALA A 124 -7.40 6.00 -17.25
CA ALA A 124 -8.19 5.01 -16.53
C ALA A 124 -7.38 4.39 -15.38
N HIS A 125 -7.96 4.37 -14.19
CA HIS A 125 -7.42 3.69 -13.02
C HIS A 125 -8.38 2.59 -12.59
N GLU A 126 -7.92 1.35 -12.51
CA GLU A 126 -8.74 0.22 -12.06
C GLU A 126 -8.09 -0.46 -10.87
N LEU A 127 -8.70 -0.30 -9.69
CA LEU A 127 -8.33 -1.06 -8.51
C LEU A 127 -8.77 -2.51 -8.69
N SER A 128 -7.83 -3.44 -8.64
CA SER A 128 -8.10 -4.87 -8.55
C SER A 128 -7.93 -5.35 -7.11
N PHE A 129 -8.86 -6.17 -6.65
CA PHE A 129 -8.82 -6.78 -5.33
C PHE A 129 -9.42 -8.18 -5.36
N HIS A 130 -8.83 -9.11 -4.63
CA HIS A 130 -9.43 -10.41 -4.34
C HIS A 130 -9.07 -10.89 -2.94
N GLY A 131 -10.04 -11.58 -2.32
CA GLY A 131 -9.82 -12.39 -1.14
C GLY A 131 -9.32 -13.80 -1.47
N GLY A 132 -9.17 -14.61 -0.42
CA GLY A 132 -8.91 -16.05 -0.51
C GLY A 132 -10.12 -16.85 -1.00
N GLU A 133 -9.96 -18.19 -1.05
CA GLU A 133 -11.04 -19.09 -1.44
C GLU A 133 -12.25 -18.89 -0.53
N GLY A 134 -13.45 -18.75 -1.12
CA GLY A 134 -14.66 -18.51 -0.35
C GLY A 134 -15.80 -18.01 -1.22
N ASN A 135 -16.99 -17.94 -0.62
CA ASN A 135 -18.12 -17.23 -1.23
C ASN A 135 -18.01 -15.74 -0.90
N VAL A 136 -18.44 -14.88 -1.82
CA VAL A 136 -18.49 -13.43 -1.63
C VAL A 136 -19.93 -12.92 -1.70
N SER A 137 -20.32 -12.06 -0.76
CA SER A 137 -21.51 -11.23 -0.89
C SER A 137 -21.09 -9.79 -1.21
N VAL A 138 -21.96 -9.07 -1.92
CA VAL A 138 -21.73 -7.71 -2.39
C VAL A 138 -22.86 -6.83 -1.88
N GLU A 139 -22.51 -5.69 -1.30
CA GLU A 139 -23.45 -4.66 -0.84
C GLU A 139 -23.07 -3.28 -1.41
N GLY A 140 -24.04 -2.37 -1.51
CA GLY A 140 -23.84 -1.01 -2.01
C GLY A 140 -24.05 -0.83 -3.51
N ILE A 141 -24.06 -1.93 -4.29
CA ILE A 141 -24.29 -1.88 -5.73
C ILE A 141 -25.04 -3.10 -6.27
N GLU A 142 -25.96 -2.85 -7.19
CA GLU A 142 -26.62 -3.91 -7.97
C GLU A 142 -25.81 -4.22 -9.22
N LEU A 143 -25.46 -5.51 -9.40
CA LEU A 143 -24.64 -5.99 -10.51
C LEU A 143 -25.49 -6.79 -11.50
N ILE A 144 -25.22 -6.60 -12.78
CA ILE A 144 -25.88 -7.32 -13.87
C ILE A 144 -24.96 -8.44 -14.34
N PRO A 145 -25.38 -9.72 -14.25
CA PRO A 145 -24.62 -10.84 -14.78
C PRO A 145 -24.47 -10.76 -16.30
N GLN A 146 -23.25 -11.00 -16.78
CA GLN A 146 -22.96 -11.23 -18.18
C GLN A 146 -23.34 -12.67 -18.55
N LYS A 147 -23.96 -12.88 -19.72
CA LYS A 147 -24.52 -14.19 -20.07
C LYS A 147 -23.49 -15.28 -20.32
N LYS A 148 -22.34 -14.92 -20.91
CA LYS A 148 -21.29 -15.84 -21.35
C LYS A 148 -19.96 -15.10 -21.51
N GLY A 149 -18.90 -15.85 -21.82
CA GLY A 149 -17.59 -15.29 -22.16
C GLY A 149 -16.82 -14.79 -20.94
N THR A 150 -15.99 -13.76 -21.16
CA THR A 150 -15.07 -13.21 -20.17
C THR A 150 -15.31 -11.71 -20.00
N LEU A 151 -14.62 -11.05 -19.07
CA LEU A 151 -14.72 -9.61 -18.88
C LEU A 151 -14.32 -8.82 -20.15
N GLN A 152 -13.47 -9.41 -21.00
CA GLN A 152 -13.09 -8.85 -22.28
C GLN A 152 -14.27 -8.78 -23.27
N GLY A 153 -15.28 -9.63 -23.10
CA GLY A 153 -16.52 -9.61 -23.88
C GLY A 153 -17.22 -10.97 -23.92
N GLU A 154 -18.51 -10.96 -24.27
CA GLU A 154 -19.36 -12.17 -24.32
C GLU A 154 -18.89 -13.22 -25.33
N ASP A 155 -18.23 -12.79 -26.41
CA ASP A 155 -17.69 -13.67 -27.46
C ASP A 155 -16.18 -13.94 -27.28
N THR A 156 -15.63 -13.68 -26.10
CA THR A 156 -14.22 -13.95 -25.79
C THR A 156 -14.13 -15.19 -24.89
N GLU A 157 -13.56 -16.27 -25.41
CA GLU A 157 -13.27 -17.50 -24.67
C GLU A 157 -12.21 -17.25 -23.58
N PHE A 158 -12.31 -17.98 -22.47
CA PHE A 158 -11.34 -17.92 -21.38
C PHE A 158 -9.92 -18.23 -21.87
N GLY A 159 -8.96 -17.38 -21.48
CA GLY A 159 -7.54 -17.52 -21.84
C GLY A 159 -7.23 -17.25 -23.32
N ARG A 160 -8.23 -16.84 -24.14
CA ARG A 160 -8.04 -16.49 -25.55
C ARG A 160 -8.00 -14.98 -25.74
N ARG A 161 -6.79 -14.47 -25.99
CA ARG A 161 -6.58 -13.10 -26.43
C ARG A 161 -6.86 -12.93 -27.93
N LYS A 162 -7.76 -12.01 -28.31
CA LYS A 162 -8.21 -11.81 -29.71
C LYS A 162 -7.11 -11.30 -30.66
N ASP A 163 -6.16 -10.50 -30.15
CA ASP A 163 -5.11 -9.80 -30.91
C ASP A 163 -3.74 -10.49 -30.81
N ARG A 164 -3.68 -11.76 -30.38
CA ARG A 164 -2.42 -12.47 -30.14
C ARG A 164 -1.62 -12.65 -31.44
N LYS A 165 -0.49 -11.94 -31.57
CA LYS A 165 0.50 -12.24 -32.62
C LYS A 165 1.17 -13.58 -32.27
N THR A 166 1.23 -14.49 -33.23
CA THR A 166 1.74 -15.88 -33.13
C THR A 166 3.26 -15.97 -32.96
N VAL A 167 3.86 -15.10 -32.16
CA VAL A 167 5.30 -15.11 -31.90
C VAL A 167 5.55 -15.75 -30.53
N MET A 168 6.30 -16.86 -30.55
CA MET A 168 6.72 -17.60 -29.37
C MET A 168 7.48 -16.69 -28.39
N PHE A 169 8.23 -15.72 -28.91
CA PHE A 169 8.99 -14.71 -28.16
C PHE A 169 8.38 -13.32 -28.31
N ASP A 170 7.25 -13.07 -27.63
CA ASP A 170 6.70 -11.73 -27.56
C ASP A 170 6.79 -11.18 -26.12
N PHE A 171 7.78 -10.31 -25.90
CA PHE A 171 7.94 -9.62 -24.61
C PHE A 171 6.80 -8.63 -24.33
N SER A 172 5.90 -8.39 -25.29
CA SER A 172 4.65 -7.66 -25.11
C SER A 172 3.46 -8.56 -24.70
N LEU A 173 3.65 -9.88 -24.50
CA LEU A 173 2.58 -10.78 -24.05
C LEU A 173 1.93 -10.33 -22.73
N GLY A 174 2.67 -9.67 -21.85
CA GLY A 174 2.14 -9.10 -20.61
C GLY A 174 1.44 -7.75 -20.76
N ARG A 175 1.44 -7.13 -21.95
CA ARG A 175 0.77 -5.84 -22.20
C ARG A 175 -0.70 -6.05 -22.52
N GLY A 176 -1.57 -5.13 -22.09
CA GLY A 176 -3.02 -5.23 -22.21
C GLY A 176 -3.69 -5.39 -20.83
N ASN A 177 -4.96 -5.76 -20.81
CA ASN A 177 -5.78 -5.66 -19.59
C ASN A 177 -5.93 -6.99 -18.82
N GLY A 178 -5.60 -8.13 -19.43
CA GLY A 178 -5.77 -9.47 -18.84
C GLY A 178 -7.23 -9.94 -18.65
N TYR A 179 -8.23 -9.21 -19.13
CA TYR A 179 -9.65 -9.48 -18.89
C TYR A 179 -10.18 -10.78 -19.48
N HIS A 180 -9.48 -11.36 -20.44
CA HIS A 180 -9.81 -12.68 -21.00
C HIS A 180 -9.56 -13.83 -20.01
N TYR A 181 -8.97 -13.59 -18.84
CA TYR A 181 -8.85 -14.55 -17.75
C TYR A 181 -9.84 -14.32 -16.59
N LEU A 182 -10.74 -13.35 -16.73
CA LEU A 182 -11.82 -13.09 -15.78
C LEU A 182 -13.15 -13.55 -16.37
N TYR A 183 -13.83 -14.48 -15.72
CA TYR A 183 -15.08 -15.10 -16.19
C TYR A 183 -16.16 -15.08 -15.10
N ASP A 184 -17.36 -15.55 -15.41
CA ASP A 184 -18.51 -15.47 -14.48
C ASP A 184 -18.72 -14.03 -13.98
N VAL A 185 -18.85 -13.13 -14.95
CA VAL A 185 -18.77 -11.69 -14.76
C VAL A 185 -20.14 -11.14 -14.36
N ALA A 186 -20.19 -10.32 -13.32
CA ALA A 186 -21.31 -9.44 -13.02
C ALA A 186 -20.79 -8.01 -12.90
N LYS A 187 -21.48 -7.04 -13.52
CA LYS A 187 -20.98 -5.67 -13.63
C LYS A 187 -22.06 -4.61 -13.47
N ALA A 188 -21.64 -3.43 -13.05
CA ALA A 188 -22.43 -2.21 -13.06
C ALA A 188 -21.65 -1.12 -13.81
N GLU A 189 -22.26 -0.58 -14.87
CA GLU A 189 -21.70 0.49 -15.70
C GLU A 189 -22.31 1.83 -15.26
N LYS A 190 -22.15 2.17 -13.97
CA LYS A 190 -22.67 3.41 -13.36
C LYS A 190 -21.79 3.83 -12.19
N PRO A 191 -21.72 5.14 -11.88
CA PRO A 191 -21.02 5.65 -10.71
C PRO A 191 -21.52 5.00 -9.40
N CYS A 192 -20.58 4.65 -8.53
CA CYS A 192 -20.85 4.12 -7.20
C CYS A 192 -19.76 4.56 -6.22
N GLY A 193 -20.17 5.23 -5.15
CA GLY A 193 -19.28 5.74 -4.09
C GLY A 193 -18.96 4.75 -2.97
N TYR A 194 -19.65 3.60 -2.93
CA TYR A 194 -19.52 2.65 -1.84
C TYR A 194 -19.84 1.22 -2.28
N VAL A 195 -18.89 0.32 -2.06
CA VAL A 195 -19.10 -1.12 -2.22
C VAL A 195 -18.52 -1.82 -1.00
N LYS A 196 -19.27 -2.77 -0.44
CA LYS A 196 -18.76 -3.70 0.58
C LYS A 196 -18.76 -5.11 0.04
N LEU A 197 -17.66 -5.82 0.24
CA LEU A 197 -17.55 -7.25 -0.01
C LEU A 197 -17.37 -7.98 1.31
N THR A 198 -18.09 -9.08 1.49
CA THR A 198 -17.85 -10.01 2.61
C THR A 198 -17.46 -11.36 2.04
N TYR A 199 -16.21 -11.73 2.22
CA TYR A 199 -15.68 -13.03 1.87
C TYR A 199 -15.86 -13.98 3.05
N CYS A 200 -16.62 -15.06 2.84
CA CYS A 200 -16.67 -16.19 3.75
C CYS A 200 -15.49 -17.12 3.41
N ILE A 201 -14.35 -16.92 4.07
CA ILE A 201 -13.09 -17.56 3.73
C ILE A 201 -13.13 -19.05 4.10
N LYS A 202 -12.57 -19.86 3.21
CA LYS A 202 -12.29 -21.28 3.43
C LYS A 202 -10.84 -21.42 3.87
N ASP A 203 -10.61 -22.19 4.92
CA ASP A 203 -9.28 -22.62 5.33
C ASP A 203 -8.78 -23.75 4.41
N THR A 204 -8.42 -23.37 3.17
CA THR A 204 -8.00 -24.29 2.09
C THR A 204 -6.89 -25.25 2.52
N TRP A 205 -6.01 -24.79 3.42
CA TRP A 205 -4.81 -25.50 3.85
C TRP A 205 -4.90 -26.05 5.29
N ALA A 206 -6.10 -26.07 5.89
CA ALA A 206 -6.35 -26.57 7.23
C ALA A 206 -5.43 -25.98 8.34
N GLN A 207 -5.00 -24.72 8.19
CA GLN A 207 -4.09 -24.04 9.13
C GLN A 207 -4.76 -23.67 10.46
N ARG A 208 -6.08 -23.71 10.51
CA ARG A 208 -6.91 -23.48 11.71
C ARG A 208 -7.42 -24.79 12.33
N THR A 209 -6.78 -25.93 12.04
CA THR A 209 -7.14 -27.20 12.69
C THR A 209 -7.15 -27.06 14.22
N GLY A 210 -8.28 -27.39 14.84
CA GLY A 210 -8.49 -27.28 16.30
C GLY A 210 -8.89 -25.88 16.79
N LEU A 211 -9.08 -24.90 15.90
CA LEU A 211 -9.63 -23.59 16.25
C LEU A 211 -11.11 -23.52 15.87
N GLU A 212 -11.89 -22.85 16.72
CA GLU A 212 -13.32 -22.63 16.51
C GLU A 212 -13.60 -21.40 15.62
N GLY A 213 -14.84 -21.32 15.15
CA GLY A 213 -15.35 -20.20 14.37
C GLY A 213 -14.89 -20.18 12.92
N LYS A 214 -15.63 -19.43 12.10
CA LYS A 214 -15.42 -19.34 10.66
C LYS A 214 -14.73 -18.02 10.29
N PRO A 215 -13.71 -18.04 9.42
CA PRO A 215 -13.01 -16.83 9.03
C PRO A 215 -13.76 -16.03 7.96
N TYR A 216 -13.73 -14.72 8.10
CA TYR A 216 -14.33 -13.77 7.16
C TYR A 216 -13.39 -12.59 6.89
N LEU A 217 -13.53 -12.00 5.70
CA LEU A 217 -12.93 -10.72 5.35
C LEU A 217 -14.01 -9.77 4.86
N ASP A 218 -14.21 -8.69 5.58
CA ASP A 218 -14.96 -7.55 5.07
C ASP A 218 -13.99 -6.58 4.38
N ALA A 219 -14.32 -6.16 3.16
CA ALA A 219 -13.60 -5.16 2.39
C ALA A 219 -14.56 -4.02 2.01
N TYR A 220 -14.28 -2.82 2.52
CA TYR A 220 -15.07 -1.61 2.31
C TYR A 220 -14.33 -0.71 1.32
N PHE A 221 -14.94 -0.38 0.17
CA PHE A 221 -14.39 0.54 -0.83
C PHE A 221 -15.17 1.85 -0.81
N LEU A 222 -14.51 2.97 -0.53
CA LEU A 222 -15.15 4.28 -0.26
C LEU A 222 -14.90 5.33 -1.35
N THR A 223 -14.22 4.94 -2.42
CA THR A 223 -13.90 5.83 -3.54
C THR A 223 -14.90 5.63 -4.64
N GLU A 224 -15.42 6.74 -5.16
CA GLU A 224 -16.33 6.68 -6.31
C GLU A 224 -15.63 6.11 -7.54
N THR A 225 -16.25 5.10 -8.12
CA THR A 225 -15.85 4.43 -9.36
C THR A 225 -16.94 4.57 -10.40
N ASP A 226 -16.58 4.78 -11.66
CA ASP A 226 -17.48 4.84 -12.82
C ASP A 226 -18.04 3.46 -13.21
N ARG A 227 -17.32 2.40 -12.81
CA ARG A 227 -17.67 1.01 -13.11
C ARG A 227 -17.22 0.07 -12.00
N THR A 228 -18.07 -0.90 -11.69
CA THR A 228 -17.76 -1.99 -10.76
C THR A 228 -17.96 -3.34 -11.42
N VAL A 229 -17.05 -4.28 -11.17
CA VAL A 229 -17.11 -5.65 -11.66
C VAL A 229 -16.82 -6.63 -10.54
N ILE A 230 -17.58 -7.73 -10.51
CA ILE A 230 -17.22 -8.96 -9.80
C ILE A 230 -17.02 -10.05 -10.84
N ALA A 231 -15.92 -10.80 -10.73
CA ALA A 231 -15.61 -11.90 -11.64
C ALA A 231 -14.79 -12.98 -10.93
N LYS A 232 -14.73 -14.17 -11.53
CA LYS A 232 -13.83 -15.24 -11.12
C LYS A 232 -12.54 -15.17 -11.92
N GLY A 233 -11.42 -15.29 -11.22
CA GLY A 233 -10.09 -15.49 -11.79
C GLY A 233 -9.51 -16.82 -11.34
N GLN A 234 -8.77 -17.50 -12.21
CA GLN A 234 -8.26 -18.85 -11.93
C GLN A 234 -6.79 -18.81 -11.47
N PRO A 235 -6.45 -19.25 -10.24
CA PRO A 235 -5.05 -19.38 -9.83
C PRO A 235 -4.32 -20.45 -10.67
N PRO A 236 -3.00 -20.61 -10.51
CA PRO A 236 -2.25 -21.69 -11.14
C PRO A 236 -2.82 -23.08 -10.79
N VAL A 237 -3.19 -23.89 -11.80
CA VAL A 237 -3.89 -25.17 -11.59
C VAL A 237 -2.99 -26.37 -11.32
N ASN A 238 -1.68 -26.23 -11.57
CA ASN A 238 -0.73 -27.33 -11.36
C ASN A 238 -0.16 -27.38 -9.93
N LYS A 239 -0.69 -26.55 -9.01
CA LYS A 239 -0.34 -26.56 -7.60
C LYS A 239 -1.45 -27.30 -6.84
N ILE A 240 -1.11 -28.46 -6.28
CA ILE A 240 -2.06 -29.27 -5.52
C ILE A 240 -2.63 -28.44 -4.38
N GLY A 241 -3.95 -28.38 -4.27
CA GLY A 241 -4.66 -27.64 -3.21
C GLY A 241 -5.07 -26.23 -3.57
N ASN A 242 -4.60 -25.65 -4.69
CA ASN A 242 -5.09 -24.34 -5.13
C ASN A 242 -6.61 -24.40 -5.39
N PRO A 243 -7.35 -23.33 -5.02
CA PRO A 243 -8.77 -23.28 -5.25
C PRO A 243 -9.08 -23.22 -6.76
N PRO A 244 -10.27 -23.65 -7.19
CA PRO A 244 -10.65 -23.60 -8.61
C PRO A 244 -10.74 -22.16 -9.14
N TYR A 245 -11.01 -21.18 -8.27
CA TYR A 245 -11.08 -19.77 -8.58
C TYR A 245 -10.99 -18.91 -7.31
N LEU A 246 -10.73 -17.62 -7.51
CA LEU A 246 -10.88 -16.54 -6.53
C LEU A 246 -11.86 -15.50 -7.08
N TYR A 247 -12.61 -14.82 -6.18
CA TYR A 247 -13.50 -13.73 -6.56
C TYR A 247 -12.76 -12.39 -6.55
N TYR A 248 -12.72 -11.77 -7.71
CA TYR A 248 -12.13 -10.46 -7.95
C TYR A 248 -13.20 -9.38 -7.96
N TYR A 249 -12.87 -8.26 -7.32
CA TYR A 249 -13.51 -6.97 -7.48
C TYR A 249 -12.63 -6.06 -8.30
N LEU A 250 -13.23 -5.41 -9.29
CA LEU A 250 -12.59 -4.34 -10.05
C LEU A 250 -13.43 -3.06 -9.93
N GLY A 251 -12.81 -2.00 -9.41
CA GLY A 251 -13.39 -0.66 -9.32
C GLY A 251 -12.63 0.30 -10.23
N ARG A 252 -13.28 0.80 -11.28
CA ARG A 252 -12.63 1.66 -12.28
C ARG A 252 -13.07 3.12 -12.17
N ARG A 253 -12.10 4.02 -12.25
CA ARG A 253 -12.27 5.44 -12.54
C ARG A 253 -11.74 5.76 -13.94
N GLN A 254 -12.36 6.70 -14.64
CA GLN A 254 -11.95 7.16 -15.96
C GLN A 254 -12.02 8.69 -16.08
N GLY A 255 -11.15 9.28 -16.89
CA GLY A 255 -11.07 10.72 -17.09
C GLY A 255 -9.84 11.11 -17.91
N GLU A 256 -9.44 12.38 -17.82
CA GLU A 256 -8.18 12.90 -18.38
C GLU A 256 -7.26 13.37 -17.24
N ASP A 257 -5.96 13.11 -17.35
CA ASP A 257 -4.94 13.40 -16.31
C ASP A 257 -5.43 13.06 -14.90
N LEU A 258 -5.90 11.82 -14.76
CA LEU A 258 -6.74 11.43 -13.65
C LEU A 258 -5.96 11.47 -12.33
N LYS A 259 -6.61 11.98 -11.28
CA LYS A 259 -6.20 11.81 -9.88
C LYS A 259 -7.19 10.91 -9.18
N SER A 260 -6.71 9.78 -8.69
CA SER A 260 -7.51 8.84 -7.88
C SER A 260 -6.85 8.64 -6.53
N ASN A 261 -7.64 8.69 -5.46
CA ASN A 261 -7.28 8.13 -4.17
C ASN A 261 -8.27 7.01 -3.87
N PHE A 262 -7.86 5.75 -4.05
CA PHE A 262 -8.68 4.60 -3.67
C PHE A 262 -8.55 4.38 -2.16
N VAL A 263 -9.65 4.59 -1.45
CA VAL A 263 -9.74 4.52 0.00
C VAL A 263 -10.52 3.27 0.36
N SER A 264 -9.87 2.36 1.08
CA SER A 264 -10.46 1.09 1.48
C SER A 264 -10.20 0.76 2.95
N VAL A 265 -11.06 -0.06 3.55
CA VAL A 265 -10.84 -0.67 4.86
C VAL A 265 -11.04 -2.17 4.75
N TYR A 266 -10.15 -2.95 5.34
CA TYR A 266 -10.18 -4.41 5.32
C TYR A 266 -10.18 -4.95 6.74
N GLU A 267 -11.12 -5.83 7.07
CA GLU A 267 -11.24 -6.43 8.40
C GLU A 267 -11.25 -7.97 8.30
N PRO A 268 -10.15 -8.64 8.67
CA PRO A 268 -10.17 -10.08 8.88
C PRO A 268 -10.72 -10.41 10.28
N TYR A 269 -11.78 -11.22 10.36
CA TYR A 269 -12.41 -11.59 11.63
C TYR A 269 -12.88 -13.05 11.67
N ILE A 270 -13.22 -13.52 12.87
CA ILE A 270 -13.82 -14.84 13.12
C ILE A 270 -15.25 -14.64 13.61
N ASP A 271 -16.21 -15.25 12.91
CA ASP A 271 -17.66 -15.21 13.13
C ASP A 271 -18.33 -13.83 13.08
N ASN A 272 -17.82 -12.86 13.84
CA ASN A 272 -18.43 -11.54 14.00
C ASN A 272 -17.41 -10.42 13.76
N SER A 273 -17.81 -9.44 12.95
CA SER A 273 -17.08 -8.19 12.72
C SER A 273 -17.09 -7.31 13.97
N GLU A 274 -15.99 -6.62 14.23
CA GLU A 274 -15.87 -5.55 15.23
C GLU A 274 -16.19 -4.17 14.63
N ILE A 275 -16.29 -4.06 13.30
CA ILE A 275 -16.70 -2.85 12.59
C ILE A 275 -18.23 -2.82 12.41
N ARG A 276 -18.84 -1.73 12.87
CA ARG A 276 -20.25 -1.42 12.61
C ARG A 276 -20.43 -0.64 11.31
N SER A 277 -19.57 0.34 11.05
CA SER A 277 -19.63 1.16 9.85
C SER A 277 -18.28 1.77 9.50
N VAL A 278 -18.09 2.04 8.21
CA VAL A 278 -16.93 2.75 7.65
C VAL A 278 -17.45 3.84 6.72
N GLU A 279 -16.98 5.07 6.90
CA GLU A 279 -17.33 6.21 6.07
C GLU A 279 -16.14 7.19 5.94
N LYS A 280 -16.15 8.05 4.92
CA LYS A 280 -15.23 9.19 4.86
C LYS A 280 -15.81 10.31 5.71
N ALA A 281 -15.05 10.82 6.68
CA ALA A 281 -15.42 12.01 7.42
C ALA A 281 -15.15 13.25 6.55
N PRO A 282 -16.19 14.04 6.19
CA PRO A 282 -16.02 15.18 5.32
C PRO A 282 -15.24 16.30 6.02
N PHE A 283 -14.37 16.96 5.26
CA PHE A 283 -13.76 18.22 5.70
C PHE A 283 -14.78 19.36 5.72
N LYS A 284 -14.52 20.38 6.54
CA LYS A 284 -15.32 21.61 6.60
C LYS A 284 -15.19 22.39 5.29
N ASP A 285 -13.95 22.56 4.85
CA ASP A 285 -13.62 23.20 3.58
C ASP A 285 -13.61 22.17 2.44
N ALA A 286 -13.72 22.67 1.21
CA ALA A 286 -13.55 21.85 0.03
C ALA A 286 -12.08 21.43 -0.10
N VAL A 287 -11.78 20.20 0.29
CA VAL A 287 -10.45 19.58 0.22
C VAL A 287 -10.46 18.56 -0.91
N ASP A 288 -9.43 18.59 -1.77
CA ASP A 288 -9.22 17.55 -2.77
C ASP A 288 -8.94 16.22 -2.06
N GLU A 289 -9.78 15.20 -2.26
CA GLU A 289 -9.58 13.87 -1.65
C GLU A 289 -8.27 13.21 -2.09
N PHE A 290 -7.68 13.66 -3.20
CA PHE A 290 -6.33 13.28 -3.59
C PHE A 290 -5.26 13.84 -2.64
N GLU A 291 -5.45 15.05 -2.10
CA GLU A 291 -4.53 15.66 -1.12
C GLU A 291 -4.70 15.00 0.25
N ALA A 292 -5.91 15.00 0.80
CA ALA A 292 -6.17 14.50 2.14
C ALA A 292 -7.51 13.76 2.25
N VAL A 293 -7.56 12.79 3.16
CA VAL A 293 -8.79 12.06 3.52
C VAL A 293 -8.81 11.77 5.01
N CYS A 294 -9.99 11.74 5.59
CA CYS A 294 -10.23 11.21 6.93
C CYS A 294 -11.23 10.04 6.84
N VAL A 295 -10.85 8.87 7.32
CA VAL A 295 -11.73 7.69 7.42
C VAL A 295 -12.24 7.59 8.85
N LYS A 296 -13.55 7.48 8.99
CA LYS A 296 -14.23 7.24 10.25
C LYS A 296 -14.69 5.79 10.31
N VAL A 297 -14.20 5.06 11.31
CA VAL A 297 -14.60 3.67 11.57
C VAL A 297 -15.33 3.63 12.90
N THR A 298 -16.58 3.19 12.88
CA THR A 298 -17.32 2.97 14.12
C THR A 298 -17.33 1.49 14.46
N LEU A 299 -16.89 1.16 15.67
CA LEU A 299 -16.85 -0.22 16.16
C LEU A 299 -18.17 -0.61 16.85
N THR A 300 -18.43 -1.91 16.91
CA THR A 300 -19.66 -2.47 17.50
C THR A 300 -19.79 -2.20 19.01
N ASP A 301 -18.67 -1.96 19.70
CA ASP A 301 -18.63 -1.64 21.14
C ASP A 301 -18.76 -0.13 21.45
N GLY A 302 -19.09 0.68 20.45
CA GLY A 302 -19.31 2.12 20.58
C GLY A 302 -18.05 2.98 20.44
N ARG A 303 -16.87 2.38 20.23
CA ARG A 303 -15.67 3.14 19.89
C ARG A 303 -15.76 3.74 18.49
N VAL A 304 -15.14 4.89 18.29
CA VAL A 304 -15.08 5.58 17.01
C VAL A 304 -13.66 6.01 16.72
N ASP A 305 -13.14 5.57 15.59
CA ASP A 305 -11.80 5.86 15.12
C ASP A 305 -11.87 6.87 13.98
N TYR A 306 -10.98 7.87 14.01
CA TYR A 306 -10.72 8.81 12.92
C TYR A 306 -9.29 8.65 12.47
N LEU A 307 -9.09 8.32 11.19
CA LEU A 307 -7.78 8.12 10.57
C LEU A 307 -7.59 9.12 9.43
N PHE A 308 -6.65 10.04 9.62
CA PHE A 308 -6.26 11.07 8.66
C PHE A 308 -5.05 10.61 7.86
N HIS A 309 -5.07 10.83 6.56
CA HIS A 309 -3.88 10.71 5.71
C HIS A 309 -3.81 11.89 4.73
N SER A 310 -2.70 12.62 4.73
CA SER A 310 -2.43 13.77 3.86
C SER A 310 -1.12 13.62 3.09
N LEU A 311 -1.08 14.17 1.87
CA LEU A 311 0.17 14.37 1.11
C LEU A 311 0.94 15.63 1.56
N ASN A 312 0.24 16.57 2.21
CA ASN A 312 0.77 17.85 2.64
C ASN A 312 0.74 17.96 4.16
N GLU A 313 1.92 17.93 4.77
CA GLU A 313 2.12 17.96 6.21
C GLU A 313 1.93 19.37 6.80
N GLU A 314 1.95 20.40 5.95
CA GLU A 314 1.89 21.80 6.36
C GLU A 314 0.47 22.38 6.34
N THR A 315 -0.48 21.69 5.70
CA THR A 315 -1.88 22.12 5.66
C THR A 315 -2.62 21.65 6.91
N SER A 316 -3.37 22.55 7.56
CA SER A 316 -4.34 22.17 8.59
C SER A 316 -5.65 21.78 7.95
N PHE A 317 -6.17 20.61 8.34
CA PHE A 317 -7.44 20.08 7.87
C PHE A 317 -8.41 19.95 9.03
N THR A 318 -9.63 20.47 8.87
CA THR A 318 -10.69 20.34 9.88
C THR A 318 -11.84 19.51 9.33
N VAL A 319 -12.20 18.41 9.99
CA VAL A 319 -13.42 17.65 9.67
C VAL A 319 -14.65 18.28 10.31
N ARG A 320 -15.83 18.04 9.72
CA ARG A 320 -17.11 18.59 10.22
C ARG A 320 -17.40 18.19 11.66
N ASP A 321 -16.89 17.05 12.10
CA ASP A 321 -16.99 16.53 13.46
C ASP A 321 -16.10 17.31 14.48
N GLY A 322 -15.39 18.35 14.05
CA GLY A 322 -14.67 19.27 14.94
C GLY A 322 -13.23 18.87 15.27
N LEU A 323 -12.72 17.80 14.66
CA LEU A 323 -11.30 17.44 14.72
C LEU A 323 -10.49 18.23 13.71
N GLU A 324 -9.34 18.72 14.16
CA GLU A 324 -8.34 19.43 13.34
C GLU A 324 -7.05 18.61 13.34
N PHE A 325 -6.42 18.49 12.17
CA PHE A 325 -5.22 17.68 11.95
C PHE A 325 -4.24 18.43 11.05
N LYS A 326 -2.96 18.43 11.44
CA LYS A 326 -1.85 18.91 10.60
C LYS A 326 -0.72 17.88 10.64
N GLY A 327 -0.45 17.22 9.53
CA GLY A 327 0.60 16.20 9.40
C GLY A 327 0.38 15.22 8.25
N ARG A 328 1.16 14.13 8.23
CA ARG A 328 1.05 13.05 7.23
C ARG A 328 0.01 12.01 7.61
N LEU A 329 0.13 11.43 8.81
CA LEU A 329 -0.79 10.41 9.33
C LEU A 329 -1.24 10.81 10.74
N GLY A 330 -2.55 10.80 10.98
CA GLY A 330 -3.14 11.07 12.28
C GLY A 330 -4.21 10.04 12.62
N PHE A 331 -4.28 9.61 13.87
CA PHE A 331 -5.31 8.69 14.35
C PHE A 331 -5.83 9.16 15.71
N VAL A 332 -7.14 9.08 15.91
CA VAL A 332 -7.77 9.28 17.21
C VAL A 332 -8.88 8.27 17.41
N ARG A 333 -8.91 7.64 18.58
CA ARG A 333 -9.99 6.75 19.02
C ARG A 333 -10.74 7.38 20.17
N PHE A 334 -12.07 7.43 20.02
CA PHE A 334 -13.01 7.88 21.04
C PHE A 334 -13.84 6.73 21.60
N LYS A 335 -14.28 6.87 22.85
CA LYS A 335 -15.41 6.13 23.43
C LYS A 335 -16.17 7.03 24.40
N ASP A 336 -17.47 7.15 24.22
CA ASP A 336 -18.33 7.98 25.08
C ASP A 336 -17.80 9.42 25.28
N GLY A 337 -17.28 10.02 24.20
CA GLY A 337 -16.70 11.37 24.19
C GLY A 337 -15.29 11.48 24.80
N ARG A 338 -14.70 10.39 25.28
CA ARG A 338 -13.33 10.36 25.82
C ARG A 338 -12.35 9.84 24.78
N ILE A 339 -11.17 10.45 24.73
CA ILE A 339 -10.05 9.97 23.90
C ILE A 339 -9.42 8.77 24.60
N LEU A 340 -9.39 7.63 23.91
CA LEU A 340 -8.72 6.42 24.39
C LEU A 340 -7.31 6.26 23.83
N HIS A 341 -7.09 6.75 22.61
CA HIS A 341 -5.78 6.72 21.97
C HIS A 341 -5.69 7.85 20.95
N ALA A 342 -4.49 8.41 20.79
CA ALA A 342 -4.15 9.27 19.67
C ALA A 342 -2.76 8.92 19.16
N PHE A 343 -2.56 9.06 17.86
CA PHE A 343 -1.28 8.82 17.20
C PHE A 343 -1.07 9.85 16.09
N LEU A 344 0.16 10.32 15.93
CA LEU A 344 0.56 11.30 14.92
C LEU A 344 1.94 10.92 14.38
N SER A 345 2.09 10.88 13.06
CA SER A 345 3.39 10.67 12.37
C SER A 345 3.59 11.77 11.33
N CYS A 346 4.82 12.32 11.31
CA CYS A 346 5.18 13.52 10.53
C CYS A 346 4.09 14.61 10.63
N GLY A 347 3.72 14.99 11.85
CA GLY A 347 2.66 15.95 12.07
C GLY A 347 2.89 16.82 13.28
N GLU A 348 2.23 17.98 13.29
CA GLU A 348 2.36 18.97 14.35
C GLU A 348 1.28 18.83 15.41
N TYR A 349 0.03 18.55 15.04
CA TYR A 349 -1.03 18.39 16.03
C TYR A 349 -2.26 17.63 15.54
N ILE A 350 -3.01 17.17 16.55
CA ILE A 350 -4.42 16.81 16.49
C ILE A 350 -5.14 17.62 17.56
N LYS A 351 -6.25 18.27 17.20
CA LYS A 351 -7.11 19.01 18.13
C LYS A 351 -8.56 18.55 18.00
N ALA A 352 -9.32 18.68 19.09
CA ALA A 352 -10.77 18.56 19.08
C ALA A 352 -11.37 19.82 19.70
N GLU A 353 -12.26 20.49 18.96
CA GLU A 353 -12.95 21.71 19.44
C GLU A 353 -11.97 22.79 19.98
N GLY A 354 -10.83 22.95 19.31
CA GLY A 354 -9.78 23.90 19.69
C GLY A 354 -8.88 23.44 20.85
N LYS A 355 -9.13 22.29 21.47
CA LYS A 355 -8.27 21.70 22.50
C LYS A 355 -7.28 20.72 21.87
N THR A 356 -6.01 20.88 22.18
CA THR A 356 -4.95 19.94 21.75
C THR A 356 -5.16 18.56 22.36
N ILE A 357 -5.22 17.55 21.50
CA ILE A 357 -5.20 16.13 21.87
C ILE A 357 -3.75 15.65 21.92
N LEU A 358 -3.02 15.92 20.84
CA LEU A 358 -1.63 15.53 20.66
C LEU A 358 -0.92 16.65 19.89
N GLU A 359 0.30 16.96 20.29
CA GLU A 359 1.12 18.00 19.67
C GLU A 359 2.60 17.56 19.64
N ALA A 360 3.26 17.91 18.56
CA ALA A 360 4.67 17.66 18.33
C ALA A 360 5.36 18.95 17.91
N SER A 361 6.33 19.38 18.71
CA SER A 361 7.13 20.57 18.37
C SER A 361 8.07 20.36 17.18
N VAL A 362 8.39 19.10 16.86
CA VAL A 362 9.25 18.70 15.75
C VAL A 362 8.61 17.48 15.08
N PRO A 363 8.00 17.61 13.89
CA PRO A 363 7.37 16.49 13.20
C PRO A 363 8.37 15.53 12.55
N ALA A 364 9.57 16.02 12.20
CA ALA A 364 10.65 15.23 11.62
C ALA A 364 12.01 15.89 11.87
N VAL A 365 13.07 15.07 11.97
CA VAL A 365 14.46 15.56 11.96
C VAL A 365 14.90 15.69 10.50
N THR A 366 15.49 16.83 10.13
CA THR A 366 15.93 17.07 8.75
C THR A 366 17.37 17.56 8.69
N GLY A 367 18.02 17.34 7.55
CA GLY A 367 19.40 17.76 7.37
C GLY A 367 19.98 17.31 6.04
N TYR A 368 21.31 17.22 6.00
CA TYR A 368 22.06 16.80 4.82
C TYR A 368 23.13 15.76 5.18
N THR A 369 23.39 14.83 4.26
CA THR A 369 24.53 13.91 4.34
C THR A 369 25.85 14.68 4.19
N VAL A 370 26.87 14.28 4.94
CA VAL A 370 28.20 14.90 4.96
C VAL A 370 29.25 13.94 4.45
N ASP A 371 29.23 12.71 4.95
CA ASP A 371 30.08 11.61 4.52
C ASP A 371 29.33 10.30 4.81
N PHE A 372 29.83 9.18 4.30
CA PHE A 372 29.26 7.86 4.54
C PHE A 372 30.28 6.79 4.17
N GLN A 373 30.02 5.55 4.59
CA GLN A 373 30.86 4.42 4.27
C GLN A 373 31.13 4.28 2.75
N LYS A 374 32.39 4.48 2.33
CA LYS A 374 32.82 4.36 0.92
C LYS A 374 33.40 3.00 0.54
N ASN A 375 33.83 2.23 1.53
CA ASN A 375 34.44 0.90 1.40
C ASN A 375 33.73 -0.09 2.32
N PRO A 376 33.64 -1.38 1.95
CA PRO A 376 33.05 -2.40 2.79
C PRO A 376 33.74 -2.47 4.15
N ASP A 377 32.95 -2.50 5.21
CA ASP A 377 33.38 -2.59 6.60
C ASP A 377 32.31 -3.37 7.39
N SER A 378 32.68 -3.85 8.57
CA SER A 378 31.76 -4.38 9.58
C SER A 378 30.77 -3.34 10.13
N ILE A 379 31.12 -2.06 10.05
CA ILE A 379 30.27 -0.96 10.53
C ILE A 379 29.83 -0.10 9.34
N ASN A 380 28.51 -0.01 9.14
CA ASN A 380 27.91 0.87 8.15
C ASN A 380 27.53 2.19 8.82
N TYR A 381 27.85 3.32 8.19
CA TYR A 381 27.57 4.63 8.77
C TYR A 381 27.27 5.70 7.73
N ILE A 382 26.59 6.75 8.21
CA ILE A 382 26.33 8.01 7.51
C ILE A 382 26.64 9.14 8.48
N ASP A 383 27.53 10.04 8.09
CA ASP A 383 27.74 11.30 8.77
C ASP A 383 26.77 12.34 8.24
N VAL A 384 26.11 13.06 9.13
CA VAL A 384 25.04 14.01 8.81
C VAL A 384 25.22 15.35 9.51
N ALA A 385 24.70 16.41 8.91
CA ALA A 385 24.48 17.70 9.53
C ALA A 385 22.96 17.90 9.72
N ILE A 386 22.52 17.96 10.97
CA ILE A 386 21.10 18.15 11.33
C ILE A 386 20.79 19.64 11.42
N ARG A 387 19.63 20.07 10.92
CA ARG A 387 19.15 21.45 11.10
C ARG A 387 18.78 21.68 12.56
N GLU A 388 19.33 22.72 13.17
CA GLU A 388 19.20 23.00 14.62
C GLU A 388 17.75 23.05 15.10
N ASN A 389 16.83 23.64 14.32
CA ASN A 389 15.42 23.74 14.66
C ASN A 389 14.65 22.41 14.60
N THR A 390 15.28 21.33 14.12
CA THR A 390 14.69 19.98 14.04
C THR A 390 15.43 18.97 14.91
N LEU A 391 16.42 19.41 15.70
CA LEU A 391 17.15 18.51 16.58
C LEU A 391 16.22 18.00 17.69
N PRO A 392 16.09 16.67 17.89
CA PRO A 392 15.25 16.15 18.94
C PRO A 392 15.86 16.42 20.32
N LYS A 393 15.02 16.44 21.36
CA LYS A 393 15.48 16.62 22.75
C LYS A 393 16.39 15.48 23.22
N SER A 394 16.18 14.29 22.68
CA SER A 394 16.88 13.05 23.03
C SER A 394 17.24 12.31 21.75
N LEU A 395 18.55 12.12 21.51
CA LEU A 395 19.04 11.34 20.36
C LEU A 395 18.63 9.85 20.44
N PRO A 396 18.57 9.20 21.62
CA PRO A 396 18.03 7.85 21.74
C PRO A 396 16.63 7.65 21.15
N ASP A 397 15.81 8.70 21.05
CA ASP A 397 14.46 8.63 20.48
C ASP A 397 14.46 8.33 18.97
N LEU A 398 15.64 8.39 18.32
CA LEU A 398 15.85 8.05 16.92
C LEU A 398 16.20 6.58 16.68
N LEU A 399 16.56 5.83 17.73
CA LEU A 399 16.96 4.43 17.58
C LEU A 399 15.78 3.58 17.08
N GLY A 400 16.05 2.69 16.12
CA GLY A 400 15.05 1.85 15.47
C GLY A 400 14.20 2.58 14.40
N ARG A 401 14.26 3.91 14.32
CA ARG A 401 13.64 4.69 13.24
C ARG A 401 14.46 4.58 11.95
N TYR A 402 13.90 5.08 10.86
CA TYR A 402 14.56 5.08 9.55
C TYR A 402 14.97 6.48 9.13
N ILE A 403 16.18 6.60 8.58
CA ILE A 403 16.63 7.79 7.85
C ILE A 403 16.29 7.61 6.37
N TYR A 404 15.55 8.57 5.80
CA TYR A 404 15.14 8.61 4.40
C TYR A 404 15.97 9.65 3.68
N ILE A 405 16.84 9.21 2.76
CA ILE A 405 17.78 10.08 2.05
C ILE A 405 17.31 10.26 0.62
N GLU A 406 17.23 11.52 0.18
CA GLU A 406 16.91 11.84 -1.20
C GLU A 406 17.97 11.28 -2.14
N THR A 407 17.52 10.65 -3.23
CA THR A 407 18.43 10.12 -4.23
C THR A 407 17.87 10.24 -5.64
N LYS A 408 18.76 10.57 -6.57
CA LYS A 408 18.51 10.48 -8.03
C LYS A 408 19.07 9.19 -8.62
N ARG A 409 19.59 8.29 -7.77
CA ARG A 409 20.23 7.05 -8.17
C ARG A 409 19.24 5.88 -8.06
N PRO A 410 19.43 4.80 -8.83
CA PRO A 410 18.50 3.68 -8.79
C PRO A 410 18.39 2.97 -7.43
N GLY A 411 17.14 2.70 -7.03
CA GLY A 411 16.76 2.11 -5.76
C GLY A 411 16.64 3.13 -4.63
N ASN A 412 16.04 2.72 -3.52
CA ASN A 412 15.85 3.59 -2.36
C ASN A 412 17.13 3.71 -1.50
N ALA A 413 17.16 4.76 -0.69
CA ALA A 413 18.21 5.07 0.27
C ALA A 413 17.57 5.28 1.66
N VAL A 414 17.04 4.19 2.23
CA VAL A 414 16.36 4.19 3.52
C VAL A 414 17.06 3.16 4.41
N TYR A 415 17.44 3.57 5.63
CA TYR A 415 18.25 2.74 6.53
C TYR A 415 17.74 2.84 7.95
N GLN A 416 17.75 1.73 8.69
CA GLN A 416 17.39 1.73 10.11
C GLN A 416 18.55 2.31 10.93
N ILE A 417 18.23 3.23 11.83
CA ILE A 417 19.18 3.84 12.76
C ILE A 417 19.43 2.87 13.92
N GLN A 418 20.66 2.34 13.99
CA GLN A 418 21.10 1.42 15.04
C GLN A 418 21.79 2.14 16.19
N ASP A 419 22.49 3.25 15.90
CA ASP A 419 23.13 4.11 16.90
C ASP A 419 23.31 5.52 16.33
N ILE A 420 23.47 6.52 17.20
CA ILE A 420 23.76 7.90 16.83
C ILE A 420 24.76 8.54 17.79
N GLN A 421 25.82 9.11 17.22
CA GLN A 421 26.96 9.64 17.96
C GLN A 421 27.16 11.11 17.62
N SER A 422 27.26 11.96 18.65
CA SER A 422 27.61 13.37 18.49
C SER A 422 29.05 13.51 17.99
N GLY A 423 29.21 14.19 16.87
CA GLY A 423 30.50 14.58 16.31
C GLY A 423 30.90 16.01 16.66
N LYS A 424 31.95 16.51 15.99
CA LYS A 424 32.40 17.92 16.12
C LYS A 424 31.55 18.85 15.25
N ASN A 425 31.38 20.10 15.67
CA ASN A 425 30.74 21.17 14.91
C ASN A 425 29.29 20.87 14.47
N GLY A 426 28.47 20.28 15.35
CA GLY A 426 27.05 20.02 15.06
C GLY A 426 26.80 18.90 14.04
N LYS A 427 27.81 18.09 13.75
CA LYS A 427 27.69 16.88 12.92
C LYS A 427 27.41 15.66 13.78
N PHE A 428 26.74 14.67 13.21
CA PHE A 428 26.42 13.41 13.88
C PHE A 428 26.83 12.25 12.99
N ARG A 429 27.23 11.13 13.60
CA ARG A 429 27.40 9.85 12.91
C ARG A 429 26.23 8.95 13.25
N ILE A 430 25.53 8.48 12.23
CA ILE A 430 24.46 7.49 12.35
C ILE A 430 25.04 6.14 11.93
N ILE A 431 24.95 5.16 12.82
CA ILE A 431 25.23 3.75 12.50
C ILE A 431 23.95 3.14 11.93
N ILE A 432 24.08 2.43 10.82
CA ILE A 432 22.94 1.90 10.05
C ILE A 432 23.02 0.38 9.88
N ASP A 433 21.86 -0.23 9.62
CA ASP A 433 21.69 -1.67 9.41
C ASP A 433 22.35 -2.19 8.13
N GLU A 434 22.28 -1.43 7.04
CA GLU A 434 22.79 -1.82 5.73
C GLU A 434 23.83 -0.86 5.15
N THR A 435 24.64 -1.33 4.19
CA THR A 435 25.65 -0.48 3.54
C THR A 435 25.04 0.48 2.51
N PRO A 436 25.51 1.74 2.42
CA PRO A 436 25.11 2.65 1.34
C PRO A 436 25.79 2.28 0.00
N ILE A 437 26.70 1.30 0.00
CA ILE A 437 27.34 0.75 -1.19
C ILE A 437 26.32 -0.08 -1.97
N ARG A 438 26.02 0.34 -3.19
CA ARG A 438 25.11 -0.38 -4.09
C ARG A 438 25.77 -1.56 -4.80
N GLY A 439 27.08 -1.48 -5.02
CA GLY A 439 27.85 -2.50 -5.72
C GLY A 439 29.06 -1.93 -6.42
N TYR A 440 29.80 -2.76 -7.14
CA TYR A 440 31.01 -2.35 -7.87
C TYR A 440 30.70 -1.39 -9.02
N LYS A 441 31.57 -0.40 -9.29
CA LYS A 441 31.37 0.53 -10.41
C LYS A 441 31.34 -0.18 -11.77
N ASN A 442 32.19 -1.21 -11.94
CA ASN A 442 32.25 -2.01 -13.16
C ASN A 442 31.25 -3.19 -13.17
N GLY A 443 30.49 -3.39 -12.09
CA GLY A 443 29.55 -4.51 -11.94
C GLY A 443 30.18 -5.89 -11.73
N VAL A 444 31.51 -6.01 -11.64
CA VAL A 444 32.25 -7.29 -11.60
C VAL A 444 33.13 -7.42 -10.37
N ASN A 445 33.95 -6.40 -10.05
CA ASN A 445 34.90 -6.46 -8.94
C ASN A 445 35.21 -5.06 -8.36
N GLY A 446 35.80 -5.03 -7.16
CA GLY A 446 36.09 -3.79 -6.44
C GLY A 446 37.28 -2.96 -6.94
N LYS A 447 37.98 -3.35 -8.01
CA LYS A 447 39.22 -2.64 -8.45
C LYS A 447 38.96 -1.19 -8.86
N ASP A 448 37.79 -0.93 -9.44
CA ASP A 448 37.37 0.41 -9.88
C ASP A 448 36.58 1.18 -8.80
N GLY A 449 36.52 0.62 -7.59
CA GLY A 449 35.74 1.13 -6.47
C GLY A 449 34.25 0.82 -6.58
N PHE A 450 33.46 1.60 -5.84
CA PHE A 450 32.05 1.31 -5.56
C PHE A 450 31.11 2.39 -6.11
N SER A 451 29.88 1.96 -6.39
CA SER A 451 28.72 2.82 -6.62
C SER A 451 27.90 2.89 -5.34
N TYR A 452 27.22 4.02 -5.13
CA TYR A 452 26.51 4.32 -3.89
C TYR A 452 25.04 4.63 -4.16
N ARG A 453 24.21 4.50 -3.12
CA ARG A 453 22.77 4.78 -3.16
C ARG A 453 22.44 6.26 -3.18
N PHE A 454 23.30 7.12 -2.64
CA PHE A 454 23.10 8.57 -2.58
C PHE A 454 24.46 9.29 -2.65
N GLU A 455 24.43 10.62 -2.60
CA GLU A 455 25.60 11.50 -2.68
C GLU A 455 25.78 12.29 -1.37
N GLU A 456 26.97 12.84 -1.16
CA GLU A 456 27.18 13.83 -0.10
C GLU A 456 26.37 15.09 -0.41
N GLY A 457 25.84 15.75 0.61
CA GLY A 457 24.93 16.89 0.47
C GLY A 457 23.49 16.51 0.13
N ALA A 458 23.16 15.22 0.03
CA ALA A 458 21.78 14.77 -0.15
C ALA A 458 20.94 15.13 1.08
N ALA A 459 19.75 15.69 0.86
CA ALA A 459 18.82 15.96 1.94
C ALA A 459 18.30 14.65 2.55
N PHE A 460 17.98 14.68 3.85
CA PHE A 460 17.33 13.56 4.51
C PHE A 460 16.22 14.02 5.44
N THR A 461 15.33 13.08 5.74
CA THR A 461 14.27 13.20 6.74
C THR A 461 14.26 11.96 7.62
N ILE A 462 14.08 12.14 8.93
CA ILE A 462 13.76 11.08 9.89
C ILE A 462 12.37 11.41 10.46
N PRO A 463 11.31 10.74 9.99
CA PRO A 463 9.96 10.87 10.53
C PRO A 463 9.92 10.67 12.05
N LEU A 464 9.23 11.58 12.74
CA LEU A 464 8.92 11.42 14.16
C LEU A 464 7.43 11.10 14.33
N SER A 465 7.16 10.33 15.37
CA SER A 465 5.81 9.89 15.73
C SER A 465 5.58 9.96 17.23
N PHE A 466 4.33 10.24 17.58
CA PHE A 466 3.89 10.52 18.94
C PHE A 466 2.58 9.80 19.20
N SER A 467 2.36 9.37 20.43
CA SER A 467 1.12 8.73 20.85
C SER A 467 0.73 9.09 22.28
N LEU A 468 -0.57 8.99 22.56
CA LEU A 468 -1.18 9.17 23.89
C LEU A 468 -1.91 7.89 24.33
#